data_AF-A0A950YAF2-F1
#
_entry.id   AF-A0A950YAF2-F1
#
_cell.length_a   1.000
_cell.length_b   1.000
_cell.length_c   1.000
_cell.angle_alpha   90.00
_cell.angle_beta   90.00
_cell.angle_gamma   90.00
#
_symmetry.space_group_name_H-M   'P 1'
#
loop_
_entity.id
_entity.type
_entity.pdbx_description
1 polymer ?
#
loop_
_entity_poly.entity_id
_entity_poly.type
_entity_poly.pdbx_seq_one_letter_code
_entity_poly.pdbx_strand_id
1 'polypeptide(L)'
;CKTDGTPNEDTPAPDGEEYFAMALLFAGNRWPGGHGIYDYHAEALRLLTAMRHRKVISGATKFGQRSVGPEIDEEHAMILFVPGIMPHPFTDPSYHLPGFYELWARWGPPEDREFWARAAHASREFFVKTTNPNTGLAPAYANFDGTPHMTRFPQSGDFGYDSWRVASNWSFDWSWWHKAPEERTLSDRIQRFFASAGIDSYGPVYTLDGKPLGATPGLTHEDHPAGLVGTNAVAGLAATDSARMKLFTNALWNTPVPSGQNRYYDGMLYLMSLLHAGGQFKIWMPQ
;
A
#
# COMPACT_ATOMS: atom_id res chain seq x y z
N CYS A 1 1.18 -15.85 10.41
CA CYS A 1 1.31 -17.11 11.18
C CYS A 1 0.91 -16.88 12.64
N LYS A 2 0.78 -17.94 13.44
CA LYS A 2 0.77 -17.84 14.91
C LYS A 2 2.16 -17.44 15.41
N THR A 3 2.27 -16.99 16.67
CA THR A 3 3.55 -16.60 17.28
C THR A 3 4.55 -17.76 17.43
N ASP A 4 4.10 -19.01 17.27
CA ASP A 4 4.93 -20.22 17.26
C ASP A 4 5.46 -20.60 15.86
N GLY A 5 5.11 -19.84 14.82
CA GLY A 5 5.48 -20.10 13.43
C GLY A 5 4.46 -20.91 12.62
N THR A 6 3.41 -21.45 13.24
CA THR A 6 2.37 -22.22 12.52
C THR A 6 1.60 -21.31 11.55
N PRO A 7 1.46 -21.66 10.25
CA PRO A 7 0.74 -20.81 9.31
C PRO A 7 -0.76 -20.72 9.61
N ASN A 8 -1.29 -19.50 9.48
CA ASN A 8 -2.73 -19.23 9.54
C ASN A 8 -3.37 -19.14 8.14
N GLU A 9 -2.56 -19.04 7.11
CA GLU A 9 -2.87 -19.11 5.69
C GLU A 9 -1.53 -19.37 5.02
N ASP A 10 -1.51 -20.18 3.97
CA ASP A 10 -0.30 -20.59 3.25
C ASP A 10 -0.07 -19.71 2.01
N THR A 11 -1.12 -19.00 1.56
CA THR A 11 -1.04 -18.03 0.47
C THR A 11 -0.53 -16.67 0.95
N PRO A 12 0.29 -15.97 0.15
CA PRO A 12 0.84 -14.68 0.54
C PRO A 12 -0.20 -13.55 0.41
N ALA A 13 0.13 -12.40 0.99
CA ALA A 13 -0.51 -11.11 0.76
C ALA A 13 0.53 -10.22 0.07
N PRO A 14 0.41 -9.97 -1.25
CA PRO A 14 1.52 -9.47 -2.07
C PRO A 14 2.17 -8.16 -1.61
N ASP A 15 1.45 -7.28 -0.91
CA ASP A 15 2.06 -6.08 -0.31
C ASP A 15 3.20 -6.41 0.66
N GLY A 16 3.11 -7.53 1.37
CA GLY A 16 4.19 -8.05 2.20
C GLY A 16 5.47 -8.29 1.39
N GLU A 17 5.37 -9.04 0.30
CA GLU A 17 6.47 -9.35 -0.61
C GLU A 17 7.07 -8.09 -1.24
N GLU A 18 6.25 -7.10 -1.62
CA GLU A 18 6.71 -5.83 -2.16
C GLU A 18 7.59 -5.05 -1.15
N TYR A 19 7.12 -4.93 0.10
CA TYR A 19 7.90 -4.29 1.15
C TYR A 19 9.15 -5.10 1.52
N PHE A 20 9.10 -6.43 1.54
CA PHE A 20 10.27 -7.27 1.78
C PHE A 20 11.33 -7.08 0.69
N ALA A 21 10.95 -7.15 -0.59
CA ALA A 21 11.87 -6.96 -1.71
C ALA A 21 12.55 -5.58 -1.64
N MET A 22 11.77 -4.52 -1.40
CA MET A 22 12.33 -3.17 -1.33
C MET A 22 13.22 -2.98 -0.09
N ALA A 23 12.81 -3.47 1.08
CA ALA A 23 13.60 -3.37 2.30
C ALA A 23 14.93 -4.14 2.19
N LEU A 24 14.94 -5.31 1.55
CA LEU A 24 16.15 -6.08 1.29
C LEU A 24 17.10 -5.35 0.33
N LEU A 25 16.58 -4.77 -0.76
CA LEU A 25 17.41 -3.93 -1.65
C LEU A 25 18.03 -2.75 -0.90
N PHE A 26 17.26 -2.05 -0.06
CA PHE A 26 17.80 -0.97 0.78
C PHE A 26 18.81 -1.48 1.82
N ALA A 27 18.60 -2.66 2.40
CA ALA A 27 19.54 -3.28 3.33
C ALA A 27 20.88 -3.59 2.65
N GLY A 28 20.86 -4.19 1.45
CA GLY A 28 22.07 -4.46 0.66
C GLY A 28 22.81 -3.21 0.20
N ASN A 29 22.10 -2.10 0.04
CA ASN A 29 22.71 -0.80 -0.30
C ASN A 29 23.30 -0.08 0.93
N ARG A 30 22.73 -0.32 2.12
CA ARG A 30 23.10 0.39 3.36
C ARG A 30 24.13 -0.35 4.19
N TRP A 31 24.13 -1.67 4.16
CA TRP A 31 24.95 -2.53 5.00
C TRP A 31 25.79 -3.48 4.16
N PRO A 32 26.95 -3.93 4.66
CA PRO A 32 27.90 -4.74 3.88
C PRO A 32 27.39 -6.12 3.43
N GLY A 33 26.15 -6.51 3.79
CA GLY A 33 25.59 -7.81 3.45
C GLY A 33 26.24 -8.99 4.19
N GLY A 34 25.96 -10.20 3.71
CA GLY A 34 26.49 -11.46 4.24
C GLY A 34 26.24 -12.62 3.28
N HIS A 35 26.29 -13.86 3.79
CA HIS A 35 26.02 -15.07 3.01
C HIS A 35 24.66 -15.67 3.36
N GLY A 36 24.15 -16.53 2.47
CA GLY A 36 22.84 -17.19 2.66
C GLY A 36 21.72 -16.15 2.75
N ILE A 37 20.90 -16.23 3.80
CA ILE A 37 19.76 -15.31 4.01
C ILE A 37 20.18 -13.85 4.26
N TYR A 38 21.47 -13.58 4.50
CA TYR A 38 22.00 -12.22 4.70
C TYR A 38 22.60 -11.62 3.41
N ASP A 39 22.58 -12.37 2.30
CA ASP A 39 22.81 -11.80 0.98
C ASP A 39 21.55 -11.07 0.51
N TYR A 40 21.37 -9.85 1.01
CA TYR A 40 20.12 -9.11 0.85
C TYR A 40 19.76 -8.82 -0.61
N HIS A 41 20.76 -8.54 -1.46
CA HIS A 41 20.52 -8.34 -2.89
C HIS A 41 20.08 -9.63 -3.55
N ALA A 42 20.75 -10.75 -3.29
CA ALA A 42 20.36 -12.03 -3.86
C ALA A 42 18.93 -12.44 -3.44
N GLU A 43 18.58 -12.26 -2.16
CA GLU A 43 17.25 -12.58 -1.65
C GLU A 43 16.17 -11.65 -2.24
N ALA A 44 16.46 -10.35 -2.38
CA ALA A 44 15.54 -9.42 -3.03
C ALA A 44 15.29 -9.78 -4.50
N LEU A 45 16.35 -10.05 -5.27
CA LEU A 45 16.23 -10.41 -6.68
C LEU A 45 15.50 -11.75 -6.85
N ARG A 46 15.80 -12.73 -5.99
CA ARG A 46 15.08 -14.01 -5.96
C ARG A 46 13.59 -13.81 -5.69
N LEU A 47 13.24 -12.92 -4.77
CA LEU A 47 11.86 -12.60 -4.45
C LEU A 47 11.15 -11.89 -5.62
N LEU A 48 11.76 -10.85 -6.20
CA LEU A 48 11.20 -10.13 -7.36
C LEU A 48 10.97 -11.07 -8.56
N THR A 49 11.91 -11.96 -8.84
CA THR A 49 11.75 -12.98 -9.88
C THR A 49 10.60 -13.93 -9.54
N ALA A 50 10.41 -14.31 -8.27
CA ALA A 50 9.29 -15.16 -7.87
C ALA A 50 7.94 -14.44 -7.99
N MET A 51 7.84 -13.18 -7.56
CA MET A 51 6.61 -12.38 -7.67
C MET A 51 6.10 -12.33 -9.11
N ARG A 52 6.99 -12.23 -10.11
CA ARG A 52 6.60 -12.17 -11.52
C ARG A 52 6.52 -13.53 -12.22
N HIS A 53 7.46 -14.44 -11.95
CA HIS A 53 7.65 -15.66 -12.76
C HIS A 53 7.33 -16.97 -12.05
N ARG A 54 6.73 -16.92 -10.85
CA ARG A 54 6.40 -18.15 -10.12
C ARG A 54 5.47 -19.02 -10.94
N LYS A 55 5.94 -20.21 -11.29
CA LYS A 55 5.10 -21.23 -11.93
C LYS A 55 3.91 -21.54 -11.03
N VAL A 56 2.76 -21.81 -11.66
CA VAL A 56 1.57 -22.25 -10.93
C VAL A 56 1.86 -23.54 -10.19
N ILE A 57 1.64 -23.54 -8.87
CA ILE A 57 1.76 -24.71 -8.01
C ILE A 57 0.38 -25.00 -7.43
N SER A 58 -0.06 -26.24 -7.58
CA SER A 58 -1.30 -26.74 -6.98
C SER A 58 -1.00 -27.65 -5.81
N GLY A 59 -1.65 -27.43 -4.67
CA GLY A 59 -1.45 -28.23 -3.47
C GLY A 59 -2.57 -28.10 -2.46
N ALA A 60 -2.60 -29.03 -1.51
CA ALA A 60 -3.50 -28.96 -0.37
C ALA A 60 -3.00 -27.93 0.64
N THR A 61 -3.88 -27.02 1.04
CA THR A 61 -3.70 -26.10 2.17
C THR A 61 -4.69 -26.48 3.27
N LYS A 62 -4.59 -25.85 4.45
CA LYS A 62 -5.61 -26.04 5.49
C LYS A 62 -7.02 -25.57 5.08
N PHE A 63 -7.14 -24.79 4.00
CA PHE A 63 -8.41 -24.34 3.42
C PHE A 63 -8.77 -25.09 2.14
N GLY A 64 -8.20 -26.28 1.92
CA GLY A 64 -8.46 -27.13 0.77
C GLY A 64 -7.44 -26.93 -0.36
N GLN A 65 -7.75 -27.49 -1.53
CA GLN A 65 -6.88 -27.40 -2.70
C GLN A 65 -6.79 -25.96 -3.19
N ARG A 66 -5.56 -25.45 -3.37
CA ARG A 66 -5.28 -24.14 -3.95
C ARG A 66 -4.33 -24.29 -5.14
N SER A 67 -4.45 -23.38 -6.10
CA SER A 67 -3.47 -23.16 -7.17
C SER A 67 -2.99 -21.72 -7.05
N VAL A 68 -1.67 -21.54 -6.91
CA VAL A 68 -1.04 -20.22 -6.68
C VAL A 68 0.06 -20.01 -7.72
N GLY A 69 0.10 -18.84 -8.32
CA GLY A 69 1.06 -18.48 -9.38
C GLY A 69 1.85 -17.20 -9.04
N PRO A 70 2.14 -16.38 -10.06
CA PRO A 70 2.69 -15.04 -9.87
C PRO A 70 1.76 -14.13 -9.06
N GLU A 71 2.34 -13.09 -8.48
CA GLU A 71 1.66 -12.03 -7.74
C GLU A 71 1.31 -10.84 -8.62
N ILE A 72 1.68 -10.85 -9.89
CA ILE A 72 1.37 -9.79 -10.84
C ILE A 72 0.49 -10.31 -11.97
N ASP A 73 -0.44 -9.47 -12.41
CA ASP A 73 -1.13 -9.62 -13.68
C ASP A 73 -0.25 -9.07 -14.82
N GLU A 74 0.15 -9.93 -15.76
CA GLU A 74 1.05 -9.57 -16.86
C GLU A 74 0.40 -8.64 -17.91
N GLU A 75 -0.91 -8.77 -18.13
CA GLU A 75 -1.64 -7.99 -19.12
C GLU A 75 -1.75 -6.52 -18.67
N HIS A 76 -2.13 -6.32 -17.41
CA HIS A 76 -2.36 -5.00 -16.84
C HIS A 76 -1.09 -4.41 -16.19
N ALA A 77 -0.05 -5.21 -15.98
CA ALA A 77 1.15 -4.85 -15.20
C ALA A 77 0.78 -4.35 -13.79
N MET A 78 -0.14 -5.05 -13.12
CA MET A 78 -0.65 -4.68 -11.81
C MET A 78 -0.47 -5.82 -10.80
N ILE A 79 -0.09 -5.47 -9.58
CA ILE A 79 -0.08 -6.39 -8.43
C ILE A 79 -1.48 -7.00 -8.24
N LEU A 80 -1.55 -8.25 -7.81
CA LEU A 80 -2.80 -8.94 -7.49
C LEU A 80 -3.14 -8.74 -6.02
N PHE A 81 -4.43 -8.77 -5.67
CA PHE A 81 -4.83 -8.87 -4.26
C PHE A 81 -4.36 -10.18 -3.63
N VAL A 82 -4.47 -11.29 -4.36
CA VAL A 82 -3.91 -12.60 -3.99
C VAL A 82 -3.44 -13.33 -5.25
N PRO A 83 -2.35 -14.12 -5.20
CA PRO A 83 -1.84 -14.87 -6.35
C PRO A 83 -2.58 -16.20 -6.61
N GLY A 84 -3.75 -16.37 -6.01
CA GLY A 84 -4.60 -17.52 -6.28
C GLY A 84 -5.12 -17.46 -7.71
N ILE A 85 -5.09 -18.58 -8.44
CA ILE A 85 -5.67 -18.62 -9.78
C ILE A 85 -7.19 -18.56 -9.66
N MET A 86 -7.78 -17.48 -10.16
CA MET A 86 -9.22 -17.23 -10.11
C MET A 86 -9.77 -16.84 -11.49
N PRO A 87 -11.06 -17.07 -11.77
CA PRO A 87 -11.68 -16.63 -13.03
C PRO A 87 -11.69 -15.12 -13.24
N HIS A 88 -11.76 -14.36 -12.14
CA HIS A 88 -11.83 -12.90 -12.14
C HIS A 88 -10.80 -12.35 -11.16
N PRO A 89 -9.51 -12.33 -11.53
CA PRO A 89 -8.48 -11.71 -10.71
C PRO A 89 -8.74 -10.21 -10.57
N PHE A 90 -8.28 -9.64 -9.47
CA PHE A 90 -8.45 -8.24 -9.11
C PHE A 90 -7.29 -7.76 -8.24
N THR A 91 -7.22 -6.46 -7.99
CA THR A 91 -6.15 -5.80 -7.22
C THR A 91 -6.69 -5.10 -5.97
N ASP A 92 -5.78 -4.61 -5.14
CA ASP A 92 -6.03 -3.73 -4.02
C ASP A 92 -5.28 -2.40 -4.27
N PRO A 93 -5.96 -1.24 -4.34
CA PRO A 93 -5.29 0.04 -4.55
C PRO A 93 -4.16 0.35 -3.58
N SER A 94 -4.20 -0.20 -2.36
CA SER A 94 -3.17 0.03 -1.35
C SER A 94 -1.88 -0.77 -1.58
N TYR A 95 -1.90 -1.74 -2.50
CA TYR A 95 -0.72 -2.55 -2.87
C TYR A 95 0.06 -1.89 -4.01
N HIS A 96 -0.54 -0.93 -4.72
CA HIS A 96 0.18 -0.21 -5.77
C HIS A 96 1.26 0.69 -5.17
N LEU A 97 2.53 0.38 -5.46
CA LEU A 97 3.72 1.07 -4.95
C LEU A 97 4.63 1.55 -6.08
N PRO A 98 4.19 2.47 -6.96
CA PRO A 98 4.97 2.92 -8.11
C PRO A 98 6.34 3.49 -7.73
N GLY A 99 6.47 4.06 -6.52
CA GLY A 99 7.74 4.55 -6.04
C GLY A 99 8.78 3.45 -5.82
N PHE A 100 8.35 2.23 -5.46
CA PHE A 100 9.21 1.05 -5.37
C PHE A 100 9.45 0.44 -6.75
N TYR A 101 8.42 0.39 -7.60
CA TYR A 101 8.54 -0.18 -8.96
C TYR A 101 9.55 0.60 -9.82
N GLU A 102 9.67 1.91 -9.63
CA GLU A 102 10.75 2.71 -10.22
C GLU A 102 12.14 2.21 -9.82
N LEU A 103 12.33 1.85 -8.55
CA LEU A 103 13.59 1.29 -8.07
C LEU A 103 13.82 -0.12 -8.63
N TRP A 104 12.79 -0.94 -8.74
CA TRP A 104 12.91 -2.28 -9.33
C TRP A 104 13.18 -2.22 -10.84
N ALA A 105 12.68 -1.21 -11.53
CA ALA A 105 13.03 -0.91 -12.91
C ALA A 105 14.51 -0.52 -13.09
N ARG A 106 15.21 -0.14 -12.02
CA ARG A 106 16.63 0.22 -12.03
C ARG A 106 17.53 -0.88 -11.47
N TRP A 107 17.08 -1.56 -10.43
CA TRP A 107 17.90 -2.44 -9.59
C TRP A 107 17.41 -3.88 -9.54
N GLY A 108 16.19 -4.15 -9.99
CA GLY A 108 15.65 -5.51 -10.10
C GLY A 108 16.35 -6.34 -11.18
N PRO A 109 15.89 -7.60 -11.37
CA PRO A 109 16.40 -8.50 -12.40
C PRO A 109 16.42 -7.79 -13.76
N PRO A 110 17.55 -7.75 -14.49
CA PRO A 110 17.68 -7.00 -15.74
C PRO A 110 16.56 -7.27 -16.76
N GLU A 111 16.15 -8.52 -16.91
CA GLU A 111 15.07 -8.98 -17.78
C GLU A 111 13.67 -8.47 -17.40
N ASP A 112 13.50 -8.03 -16.15
CA ASP A 112 12.21 -7.58 -15.60
C ASP A 112 12.08 -6.07 -15.48
N ARG A 113 13.16 -5.33 -15.76
CA ARG A 113 13.18 -3.87 -15.55
C ARG A 113 12.14 -3.11 -16.36
N GLU A 114 11.93 -3.51 -17.61
CA GLU A 114 10.91 -2.91 -18.47
C GLU A 114 9.50 -3.15 -17.93
N PHE A 115 9.26 -4.33 -17.35
CA PHE A 115 7.99 -4.64 -16.71
C PHE A 115 7.72 -3.75 -15.51
N TRP A 116 8.70 -3.60 -14.62
CA TRP A 116 8.54 -2.73 -13.44
C TRP A 116 8.36 -1.26 -13.81
N ALA A 117 8.98 -0.80 -14.90
CA ALA A 117 8.71 0.53 -15.44
C ALA A 117 7.26 0.67 -15.93
N ARG A 118 6.71 -0.35 -16.61
CA ARG A 118 5.29 -0.40 -16.99
C ARG A 118 4.38 -0.45 -15.76
N ALA A 119 4.70 -1.24 -14.75
CA ALA A 119 3.92 -1.36 -13.52
C ALA A 119 3.86 -0.03 -12.74
N ALA A 120 4.97 0.72 -12.69
CA ALA A 120 4.99 2.08 -12.13
C ALA A 120 4.03 3.02 -12.86
N HIS A 121 4.02 2.98 -14.19
CA HIS A 121 3.11 3.79 -15.00
C HIS A 121 1.64 3.36 -14.82
N ALA A 122 1.36 2.06 -14.91
CA ALA A 122 0.02 1.50 -14.75
C ALA A 122 -0.60 1.86 -13.40
N SER A 123 0.20 1.82 -12.33
CA SER A 123 -0.24 2.17 -10.97
C SER A 123 -0.61 3.65 -10.80
N ARG A 124 0.17 4.55 -11.42
CA ARG A 124 -0.15 5.99 -11.42
C ARG A 124 -1.47 6.27 -12.13
N GLU A 125 -1.70 5.64 -13.29
CA GLU A 125 -3.00 5.73 -13.98
C GLU A 125 -4.13 5.12 -13.16
N PHE A 126 -3.85 4.01 -12.49
CA PHE A 126 -4.83 3.28 -11.70
C PHE A 126 -5.37 4.10 -10.53
N PHE A 127 -4.51 4.84 -9.82
CA PHE A 127 -4.95 5.73 -8.73
C PHE A 127 -5.99 6.76 -9.21
N VAL A 128 -5.83 7.30 -10.42
CA VAL A 128 -6.80 8.24 -11.00
C VAL A 128 -8.13 7.55 -11.32
N LYS A 129 -8.10 6.30 -11.79
CA LYS A 129 -9.29 5.52 -12.16
C LYS A 129 -10.07 5.03 -10.93
N THR A 130 -9.38 4.62 -9.86
CA THR A 130 -10.00 3.95 -8.71
C THR A 130 -10.47 4.88 -7.60
N THR A 131 -10.02 6.14 -7.59
CA THR A 131 -10.42 7.12 -6.58
C THR A 131 -11.69 7.87 -6.98
N ASN A 132 -12.55 8.14 -6.00
CA ASN A 132 -13.71 9.00 -6.22
C ASN A 132 -13.25 10.44 -6.56
N PRO A 133 -13.76 11.06 -7.65
CA PRO A 133 -13.27 12.35 -8.13
C PRO A 133 -13.58 13.53 -7.21
N ASN A 134 -14.53 13.38 -6.28
CA ASN A 134 -14.92 14.43 -5.33
C ASN A 134 -14.18 14.28 -4.00
N THR A 135 -14.12 13.06 -3.46
CA THR A 135 -13.58 12.79 -2.12
C THR A 135 -12.11 12.37 -2.13
N GLY A 136 -11.61 11.80 -3.23
CA GLY A 136 -10.28 11.19 -3.30
C GLY A 136 -10.20 9.82 -2.61
N LEU A 137 -11.31 9.26 -2.13
CA LEU A 137 -11.37 7.95 -1.49
C LEU A 137 -11.27 6.83 -2.52
N ALA A 138 -10.41 5.84 -2.25
CA ALA A 138 -10.30 4.58 -3.00
C ALA A 138 -10.99 3.43 -2.23
N PRO A 139 -11.53 2.41 -2.93
CA PRO A 139 -12.02 1.20 -2.28
C PRO A 139 -10.88 0.38 -1.67
N ALA A 140 -11.21 -0.59 -0.82
CA ALA A 140 -10.24 -1.59 -0.37
C ALA A 140 -9.82 -2.49 -1.53
N TYR A 141 -10.77 -3.04 -2.29
CA TYR A 141 -10.49 -3.89 -3.45
C TYR A 141 -11.05 -3.27 -4.74
N ALA A 142 -10.35 -3.47 -5.84
CA ALA A 142 -10.73 -2.93 -7.14
C ALA A 142 -10.39 -3.89 -8.29
N ASN A 143 -11.21 -3.87 -9.32
CA ASN A 143 -10.88 -4.49 -10.60
C ASN A 143 -9.78 -3.68 -11.29
N PHE A 144 -9.08 -4.26 -12.26
CA PHE A 144 -7.98 -3.57 -12.97
C PHE A 144 -8.40 -2.31 -13.73
N ASP A 145 -9.70 -2.15 -14.04
CA ASP A 145 -10.25 -0.94 -14.64
C ASP A 145 -10.48 0.21 -13.64
N GLY A 146 -10.25 -0.05 -12.34
CA GLY A 146 -10.42 0.90 -11.25
C GLY A 146 -11.75 0.79 -10.52
N THR A 147 -12.73 0.04 -11.03
CA THR A 147 -14.04 -0.10 -10.38
C THR A 147 -13.93 -0.91 -9.07
N PRO A 148 -14.71 -0.58 -8.02
CA PRO A 148 -14.69 -1.33 -6.78
C PRO A 148 -15.03 -2.82 -6.97
N HIS A 149 -14.28 -3.71 -6.32
CA HIS A 149 -14.48 -5.16 -6.41
C HIS A 149 -15.20 -5.68 -5.15
N MET A 150 -16.49 -6.02 -5.29
CA MET A 150 -17.29 -6.51 -4.17
C MET A 150 -17.02 -7.98 -3.88
N THR A 151 -16.75 -8.30 -2.63
CA THR A 151 -16.62 -9.68 -2.14
C THR A 151 -17.57 -9.91 -0.96
N ARG A 152 -17.52 -11.12 -0.38
CA ARG A 152 -18.22 -11.42 0.88
C ARG A 152 -17.72 -10.59 2.07
N PHE A 153 -16.56 -9.92 1.95
CA PHE A 153 -16.01 -9.09 3.01
C PHE A 153 -16.66 -7.69 2.98
N PRO A 154 -17.29 -7.24 4.08
CA PRO A 154 -18.20 -6.08 4.08
C PRO A 154 -17.65 -4.76 3.55
N GLN A 155 -16.33 -4.56 3.55
CA GLN A 155 -15.67 -3.29 3.19
C GLN A 155 -14.87 -3.35 1.90
N SER A 156 -14.93 -4.47 1.18
CA SER A 156 -14.19 -4.65 -0.07
C SER A 156 -14.45 -3.53 -1.09
N GLY A 157 -15.64 -2.94 -1.09
CA GLY A 157 -16.01 -1.83 -1.95
C GLY A 157 -15.90 -0.42 -1.38
N ASP A 158 -15.63 -0.31 -0.09
CA ASP A 158 -15.67 0.94 0.63
C ASP A 158 -14.24 1.41 0.90
N PHE A 159 -14.11 2.68 1.30
CA PHE A 159 -12.88 3.14 1.91
C PHE A 159 -12.77 2.54 3.31
N GLY A 160 -11.77 1.68 3.51
CA GLY A 160 -11.53 0.98 4.77
C GLY A 160 -10.03 0.85 5.08
N TYR A 161 -9.69 -0.12 5.94
CA TYR A 161 -8.36 -0.23 6.54
C TYR A 161 -7.21 -0.31 5.51
N ASP A 162 -7.36 -1.10 4.45
CA ASP A 162 -6.38 -1.17 3.36
C ASP A 162 -6.27 0.19 2.64
N SER A 163 -7.43 0.79 2.32
CA SER A 163 -7.56 2.06 1.60
C SER A 163 -6.84 3.24 2.27
N TRP A 164 -6.61 3.18 3.60
CA TRP A 164 -5.90 4.23 4.33
C TRP A 164 -4.50 4.52 3.76
N ARG A 165 -3.82 3.49 3.22
CA ARG A 165 -2.46 3.60 2.71
C ARG A 165 -2.37 4.24 1.32
N VAL A 166 -3.45 4.21 0.54
CA VAL A 166 -3.44 4.59 -0.89
C VAL A 166 -2.91 6.01 -1.07
N ALA A 167 -3.37 6.95 -0.23
CA ALA A 167 -2.90 8.34 -0.29
C ALA A 167 -1.43 8.50 0.09
N SER A 168 -0.94 7.71 1.04
CA SER A 168 0.47 7.67 1.38
C SER A 168 1.29 7.19 0.17
N ASN A 169 0.82 6.16 -0.54
CA ASN A 169 1.54 5.53 -1.64
C ASN A 169 1.80 6.47 -2.82
N TRP A 170 0.77 7.12 -3.34
CA TRP A 170 0.96 8.08 -4.45
C TRP A 170 1.74 9.32 -3.99
N SER A 171 1.66 9.69 -2.72
CA SER A 171 2.29 10.92 -2.23
C SER A 171 3.79 10.75 -2.02
N PHE A 172 4.24 9.57 -1.60
CA PHE A 172 5.68 9.28 -1.57
C PHE A 172 6.23 9.03 -2.98
N ASP A 173 5.45 8.45 -3.91
CA ASP A 173 5.85 8.35 -5.32
C ASP A 173 6.11 9.73 -5.91
N TRP A 174 5.15 10.64 -5.76
CA TRP A 174 5.30 12.04 -6.15
C TRP A 174 6.56 12.65 -5.52
N SER A 175 6.74 12.52 -4.20
CA SER A 175 7.89 13.08 -3.48
C SER A 175 9.25 12.59 -3.99
N TRP A 176 9.34 11.36 -4.50
CA TRP A 176 10.59 10.78 -4.98
C TRP A 176 10.82 11.05 -6.46
N TRP A 177 9.76 11.07 -7.28
CA TRP A 177 9.89 10.99 -8.73
C TRP A 177 9.29 12.16 -9.50
N HIS A 178 8.28 12.85 -8.93
CA HIS A 178 7.53 13.92 -9.60
C HIS A 178 7.01 13.53 -11.01
N LYS A 179 6.60 12.27 -11.19
CA LYS A 179 6.25 11.71 -12.51
C LYS A 179 4.76 11.69 -12.84
N ALA A 180 3.87 11.87 -11.86
CA ALA A 180 2.43 11.94 -12.06
C ALA A 180 1.83 13.18 -11.37
N PRO A 181 1.72 14.33 -12.07
CA PRO A 181 1.12 15.54 -11.52
C PRO A 181 -0.30 15.35 -10.94
N GLU A 182 -1.02 14.34 -11.42
CA GLU A 182 -2.35 13.94 -10.94
C GLU A 182 -2.33 13.55 -9.46
N GLU A 183 -1.24 12.98 -8.92
CA GLU A 183 -1.09 12.60 -7.51
C GLU A 183 -1.23 13.79 -6.57
N ARG A 184 -0.86 14.99 -7.02
CA ARG A 184 -1.09 16.25 -6.29
C ARG A 184 -2.58 16.55 -6.16
N THR A 185 -3.33 16.35 -7.24
CA THR A 185 -4.79 16.55 -7.26
C THR A 185 -5.49 15.52 -6.37
N LEU A 186 -5.03 14.26 -6.38
CA LEU A 186 -5.55 13.21 -5.49
C LEU A 186 -5.32 13.57 -4.02
N SER A 187 -4.12 14.05 -3.69
CA SER A 187 -3.75 14.50 -2.35
C SER A 187 -4.61 15.68 -1.86
N ASP A 188 -4.83 16.67 -2.73
CA ASP A 188 -5.68 17.82 -2.41
C ASP A 188 -7.15 17.44 -2.20
N ARG A 189 -7.66 16.41 -2.89
CA ARG A 189 -9.03 15.90 -2.72
C ARG A 189 -9.19 15.21 -1.37
N ILE A 190 -8.31 14.24 -1.07
CA ILE A 190 -8.43 13.44 0.15
C ILE A 190 -8.24 14.29 1.41
N GLN A 191 -7.27 15.21 1.42
CA GLN A 191 -7.10 16.14 2.54
C GLN A 191 -8.29 17.09 2.70
N ARG A 192 -8.88 17.57 1.60
CA ARG A 192 -10.08 18.41 1.67
C ARG A 192 -11.27 17.63 2.25
N PHE A 193 -11.45 16.39 1.83
CA PHE A 193 -12.49 15.52 2.34
C PHE A 193 -12.35 15.32 3.86
N PHE A 194 -11.20 14.84 4.33
CA PHE A 194 -11.01 14.59 5.77
C PHE A 194 -10.99 15.86 6.63
N ALA A 195 -10.55 16.99 6.09
CA ALA A 195 -10.70 18.27 6.77
C ALA A 195 -12.18 18.64 6.96
N SER A 196 -13.04 18.36 5.98
CA SER A 196 -14.49 18.58 6.08
C SER A 196 -15.20 17.56 6.97
N ALA A 197 -14.66 16.35 7.11
CA ALA A 197 -15.16 15.31 7.99
C ALA A 197 -14.82 15.54 9.48
N GLY A 198 -13.98 16.54 9.77
CA GLY A 198 -13.56 16.91 11.12
C GLY A 198 -12.20 16.31 11.48
N ILE A 199 -11.16 17.16 11.52
CA ILE A 199 -9.76 16.74 11.68
C ILE A 199 -9.50 15.86 12.91
N ASP A 200 -10.24 16.10 14.00
CA ASP A 200 -10.09 15.40 15.29
C ASP A 200 -11.17 14.32 15.51
N SER A 201 -12.02 14.05 14.52
CA SER A 201 -13.23 13.22 14.72
C SER A 201 -13.63 12.34 13.53
N TYR A 202 -12.94 12.42 12.39
CA TYR A 202 -13.29 11.57 11.24
C TYR A 202 -13.06 10.09 11.55
N GLY A 203 -13.93 9.28 10.98
CA GLY A 203 -14.01 7.84 11.20
C GLY A 203 -13.01 7.00 10.41
N PRO A 204 -12.97 5.68 10.68
CA PRO A 204 -12.14 4.72 9.96
C PRO A 204 -12.68 4.34 8.57
N VAL A 205 -14.00 4.42 8.35
CA VAL A 205 -14.66 3.77 7.21
C VAL A 205 -15.70 4.70 6.60
N TYR A 206 -15.68 4.76 5.27
CA TYR A 206 -16.58 5.59 4.46
C TYR A 206 -16.99 4.85 3.21
N THR A 207 -18.22 5.09 2.75
CA THR A 207 -18.53 4.86 1.33
C THR A 207 -17.66 5.78 0.47
N LEU A 208 -17.44 5.44 -0.79
CA LEU A 208 -16.57 6.24 -1.67
C LEU A 208 -17.10 7.66 -1.93
N ASP A 209 -18.41 7.87 -1.85
CA ASP A 209 -19.05 9.19 -1.92
C ASP A 209 -19.00 9.97 -0.59
N GLY A 210 -18.41 9.40 0.46
CA GLY A 210 -18.04 10.11 1.69
C GLY A 210 -19.02 9.97 2.85
N LYS A 211 -19.96 9.02 2.80
CA LYS A 211 -20.86 8.75 3.94
C LYS A 211 -20.10 7.96 5.02
N PRO A 212 -20.05 8.44 6.27
CA PRO A 212 -19.40 7.71 7.35
C PRO A 212 -20.15 6.40 7.65
N LEU A 213 -19.39 5.31 7.77
CA LEU A 213 -19.91 3.98 8.14
C LEU A 213 -19.51 3.57 9.57
N GLY A 214 -18.56 4.27 10.17
CA GLY A 214 -18.06 4.00 11.52
C GLY A 214 -17.12 2.80 11.59
N ALA A 215 -16.56 2.55 12.77
CA ALA A 215 -15.71 1.39 13.02
C ALA A 215 -16.47 0.08 12.79
N THR A 216 -15.76 -0.94 12.29
CA THR A 216 -16.38 -2.24 12.04
C THR A 216 -16.53 -3.00 13.36
N PRO A 217 -17.77 -3.34 13.79
CA PRO A 217 -18.00 -4.00 15.07
C PRO A 217 -17.20 -5.31 15.21
N GLY A 218 -16.43 -5.42 16.28
CA GLY A 218 -15.63 -6.62 16.60
C GLY A 218 -14.35 -6.79 15.78
N LEU A 219 -14.06 -5.87 14.84
CA LEU A 219 -12.82 -5.84 14.06
C LEU A 219 -11.92 -4.69 14.51
N THR A 220 -12.48 -3.50 14.73
CA THR A 220 -11.78 -2.36 15.30
C THR A 220 -12.68 -1.61 16.28
N HIS A 221 -12.07 -0.89 17.21
CA HIS A 221 -12.78 -0.12 18.25
C HIS A 221 -12.53 1.39 18.16
N GLU A 222 -11.75 1.85 17.17
CA GLU A 222 -11.28 3.23 17.11
C GLU A 222 -12.17 4.07 16.19
N ASP A 223 -12.83 5.06 16.77
CA ASP A 223 -13.65 6.03 16.03
C ASP A 223 -12.80 7.09 15.33
N HIS A 224 -11.51 7.21 15.68
CA HIS A 224 -10.55 8.12 15.04
C HIS A 224 -9.13 7.49 15.04
N PRO A 225 -8.82 6.64 14.05
CA PRO A 225 -7.61 5.82 14.06
C PRO A 225 -6.34 6.62 13.74
N ALA A 226 -5.32 6.49 14.60
CA ALA A 226 -4.05 7.19 14.46
C ALA A 226 -3.30 6.84 13.16
N GLY A 227 -3.50 5.64 12.61
CA GLY A 227 -2.92 5.21 11.35
C GLY A 227 -3.45 6.02 10.17
N LEU A 228 -4.76 6.28 10.12
CA LEU A 228 -5.38 7.11 9.10
C LEU A 228 -4.96 8.59 9.26
N VAL A 229 -4.81 9.07 10.49
CA VAL A 229 -4.23 10.40 10.75
C VAL A 229 -2.84 10.51 10.14
N GLY A 230 -2.01 9.48 10.35
CA GLY A 230 -0.69 9.39 9.75
C GLY A 230 -0.72 9.43 8.22
N THR A 231 -1.47 8.54 7.58
CA THR A 231 -1.45 8.45 6.10
C THR A 231 -2.05 9.68 5.43
N ASN A 232 -3.06 10.31 6.04
CA ASN A 232 -3.58 11.60 5.57
C ASN A 232 -2.57 12.75 5.71
N ALA A 233 -1.68 12.70 6.70
CA ALA A 233 -0.56 13.62 6.81
C ALA A 233 0.51 13.38 5.73
N VAL A 234 0.80 12.11 5.39
CA VAL A 234 1.71 11.78 4.28
C VAL A 234 1.18 12.27 2.93
N ALA A 235 -0.15 12.37 2.75
CA ALA A 235 -0.73 13.02 1.57
C ALA A 235 -0.20 14.46 1.34
N GLY A 236 0.27 15.12 2.41
CA GLY A 236 0.89 16.43 2.34
C GLY A 236 2.19 16.49 1.54
N LEU A 237 2.85 15.36 1.27
CA LEU A 237 4.04 15.33 0.41
C LEU A 237 3.74 15.73 -1.05
N ALA A 238 2.50 15.56 -1.50
CA ALA A 238 2.08 15.88 -2.87
C ALA A 238 1.00 16.97 -2.95
N ALA A 239 0.26 17.22 -1.87
CA ALA A 239 -0.75 18.27 -1.79
C ALA A 239 -0.19 19.67 -2.14
N THR A 240 -1.06 20.55 -2.62
CA THR A 240 -0.67 21.91 -3.05
C THR A 240 -1.12 23.01 -2.10
N ASP A 241 -2.09 22.71 -1.23
CA ASP A 241 -2.57 23.66 -0.22
C ASP A 241 -1.75 23.57 1.07
N SER A 242 -0.83 24.51 1.22
CA SER A 242 0.05 24.61 2.39
C SER A 242 -0.68 24.72 3.74
N ALA A 243 -1.87 25.31 3.78
CA ALA A 243 -2.64 25.44 5.02
C ALA A 243 -3.24 24.10 5.44
N ARG A 244 -3.81 23.34 4.48
CA ARG A 244 -4.28 21.96 4.72
C ARG A 244 -3.12 21.02 5.05
N MET A 245 -2.01 21.09 4.33
CA MET A 245 -0.81 20.30 4.65
C MET A 245 -0.37 20.49 6.09
N LYS A 246 -0.30 21.75 6.56
CA LYS A 246 0.07 22.07 7.95
C LYS A 246 -0.96 21.55 8.95
N LEU A 247 -2.25 21.61 8.63
CA LEU A 247 -3.31 21.06 9.48
C LEU A 247 -3.10 19.56 9.74
N PHE A 248 -2.92 18.75 8.68
CA PHE A 248 -2.70 17.31 8.84
C PHE A 248 -1.35 16.96 9.47
N THR A 249 -0.29 17.71 9.13
CA THR A 249 1.03 17.53 9.77
C THR A 249 0.96 17.77 11.28
N ASN A 250 0.25 18.82 11.70
CA ASN A 250 0.02 19.10 13.12
C ASN A 250 -0.84 18.02 13.79
N ALA A 251 -1.85 17.47 13.09
CA ALA A 251 -2.67 16.39 13.61
C ALA A 251 -1.81 15.15 13.91
N LEU A 252 -0.96 14.72 12.97
CA LEU A 252 0.00 13.63 13.18
C LEU A 252 0.97 13.95 14.33
N TRP A 253 1.54 15.15 14.38
CA TRP A 253 2.47 15.57 15.43
C TRP A 253 1.85 15.49 16.84
N ASN A 254 0.57 15.85 16.97
CA ASN A 254 -0.15 15.83 18.24
C ASN A 254 -0.77 14.46 18.56
N THR A 255 -0.77 13.51 17.63
CA THR A 255 -1.30 12.17 17.84
C THR A 255 -0.37 11.37 18.78
N PRO A 256 -0.88 10.87 19.92
CA PRO A 256 -0.07 10.06 20.82
C PRO A 256 0.30 8.73 20.18
N VAL A 257 1.40 8.13 20.64
CA VAL A 257 1.82 6.80 20.18
C VAL A 257 0.69 5.78 20.41
N PRO A 258 0.24 5.04 19.38
CA PRO A 258 -0.86 4.08 19.51
C PRO A 258 -0.60 3.02 20.58
N SER A 259 -1.63 2.67 21.35
CA SER A 259 -1.57 1.68 22.45
C SER A 259 -2.85 0.87 22.52
N GLY A 260 -2.92 -0.17 23.37
CA GLY A 260 -4.10 -1.03 23.47
C GLY A 260 -4.20 -2.07 22.33
N GLN A 261 -5.36 -2.71 22.19
CA GLN A 261 -5.54 -3.91 21.36
C GLN A 261 -5.29 -3.68 19.87
N ASN A 262 -5.67 -2.52 19.33
CA ASN A 262 -5.60 -2.22 17.89
C ASN A 262 -4.29 -1.56 17.46
N ARG A 263 -3.36 -1.33 18.40
CA ARG A 263 -2.10 -0.58 18.19
C ARG A 263 -1.18 -1.07 17.07
N TYR A 264 -1.37 -2.28 16.54
CA TYR A 264 -0.47 -2.83 15.53
C TYR A 264 -0.57 -2.04 14.22
N TYR A 265 -1.75 -1.98 13.62
CA TYR A 265 -1.91 -1.36 12.31
C TYR A 265 -1.76 0.17 12.40
N ASP A 266 -2.42 0.78 13.39
CA ASP A 266 -2.23 2.20 13.71
C ASP A 266 -0.78 2.54 14.00
N GLY A 267 -0.09 1.75 14.83
CA GLY A 267 1.30 2.00 15.20
C GLY A 267 2.27 1.89 14.02
N MET A 268 2.06 0.93 13.12
CA MET A 268 2.89 0.79 11.92
C MET A 268 2.69 1.96 10.96
N LEU A 269 1.44 2.33 10.66
CA LEU A 269 1.15 3.47 9.79
C LEU A 269 1.61 4.80 10.42
N TYR A 270 1.40 4.97 11.73
CA TYR A 270 1.89 6.12 12.49
C TYR A 270 3.41 6.27 12.38
N LEU A 271 4.16 5.20 12.64
CA LEU A 271 5.63 5.22 12.59
C LEU A 271 6.14 5.51 11.17
N MET A 272 5.58 4.85 10.14
CA MET A 272 5.95 5.12 8.75
C MET A 272 5.61 6.55 8.34
N SER A 273 4.48 7.08 8.80
CA SER A 273 4.07 8.46 8.52
C SER A 273 5.01 9.48 9.17
N LEU A 274 5.50 9.22 10.38
CA LEU A 274 6.56 10.03 11.00
C LEU A 274 7.87 9.98 10.21
N LEU A 275 8.24 8.82 9.67
CA LEU A 275 9.43 8.71 8.81
C LEU A 275 9.26 9.51 7.51
N HIS A 276 8.10 9.44 6.87
CA HIS A 276 7.79 10.24 5.67
C HIS A 276 7.80 11.74 5.98
N ALA A 277 7.01 12.19 6.96
CA ALA A 277 6.88 13.60 7.32
C ALA A 277 8.19 14.20 7.88
N GLY A 278 8.99 13.40 8.58
CA GLY A 278 10.31 13.80 9.07
C GLY A 278 11.43 13.75 8.04
N GLY A 279 11.13 13.38 6.78
CA GLY A 279 12.12 13.25 5.71
C GLY A 279 13.15 12.15 5.98
N GLN A 280 12.78 11.11 6.72
CA GLN A 280 13.64 9.96 7.07
C GLN A 280 13.29 8.67 6.31
N PHE A 281 12.17 8.64 5.59
CA PHE A 281 11.87 7.60 4.61
C PHE A 281 12.54 7.95 3.27
N LYS A 282 13.71 7.35 3.00
CA LYS A 282 14.62 7.74 1.91
C LYS A 282 14.94 6.59 0.98
N ILE A 283 15.34 6.93 -0.24
CA ILE A 283 16.01 6.02 -1.15
C ILE A 283 17.43 5.75 -0.65
N TRP A 284 17.75 4.50 -0.34
CA TRP A 284 19.13 4.07 -0.07
C TRP A 284 19.76 3.59 -1.36
N MET A 285 20.60 4.43 -1.97
CA MET A 285 21.26 4.15 -3.25
C MET A 285 22.33 3.06 -3.13
N PRO A 286 22.55 2.23 -4.17
CA PRO A 286 23.72 1.36 -4.26
C PRO A 286 25.01 2.17 -4.09
N GLN A 287 26.00 1.59 -3.38
CA GLN A 287 27.34 2.18 -3.23
C GLN A 287 28.20 1.97 -4.48
#